data_AF-G4A5N4-F1
#
_entry.id   AF-G4A5N4-F1
#
_cell.length_a   1.000
_cell.length_b   1.000
_cell.length_c   1.000
_cell.angle_alpha   90.00
_cell.angle_beta   90.00
_cell.angle_gamma   90.00
#
_symmetry.space_group_name_H-M   'P 1'
#
loop_
_entity.id
_entity.type
_entity.pdbx_description
1 polymer ?
#
loop_
_entity_poly.entity_id
_entity_poly.type
_entity_poly.pdbx_seq_one_letter_code
_entity_poly.pdbx_strand_id
1 'polypeptide(L)' 'MLPDVVIKNSPLNSQISTLQLDVPIAPFELGVCALKPALERPLVRAFWDLLE' A
#
# COMPACT_ATOMS: atom_id res chain seq x y z
N MET A 1 -11.06 -7.72 6.91
CA MET A 1 -11.05 -6.70 5.83
C MET A 1 -9.73 -6.82 5.12
N LEU A 2 -9.73 -6.88 3.80
CA LEU A 2 -8.52 -6.94 2.98
C LEU A 2 -8.45 -5.66 2.15
N PRO A 3 -7.25 -5.08 1.96
CA PRO A 3 -7.09 -3.95 1.06
C PRO A 3 -7.44 -4.33 -0.38
N ASP A 4 -8.04 -3.42 -1.13
CA ASP A 4 -8.44 -3.66 -2.53
C ASP A 4 -7.26 -4.14 -3.39
N VAL A 5 -6.05 -3.63 -3.13
CA VAL A 5 -4.83 -4.03 -3.86
C VAL A 5 -4.53 -5.52 -3.69
N VAL A 6 -4.84 -6.11 -2.53
CA VAL A 6 -4.63 -7.54 -2.28
C VAL A 6 -5.65 -8.37 -3.05
N ILE A 7 -6.91 -7.92 -3.09
CA ILE A 7 -7.96 -8.60 -3.85
C ILE A 7 -7.65 -8.54 -5.35
N LYS A 8 -7.26 -7.36 -5.87
CA LYS A 8 -6.93 -7.15 -7.29
C LYS A 8 -5.76 -8.02 -7.77
N ASN A 9 -4.70 -8.12 -6.96
CA ASN A 9 -3.49 -8.87 -7.30
C ASN A 9 -3.55 -10.35 -6.88
N SER A 10 -4.65 -10.80 -6.30
CA SER A 10 -4.83 -12.21 -5.94
C SER A 10 -4.98 -13.08 -7.19
N PRO A 11 -4.31 -14.25 -7.28
CA PRO A 11 -4.58 -15.22 -8.34
C PRO A 11 -6.01 -15.79 -8.27
N LEU A 12 -6.72 -15.58 -7.16
CA LEU A 12 -8.10 -15.99 -6.95
C LEU A 12 -9.09 -14.82 -7.06
N ASN A 13 -8.71 -13.68 -7.64
CA ASN A 13 -9.53 -12.47 -7.67
C ASN A 13 -10.96 -12.68 -8.22
N SER A 14 -11.12 -13.59 -9.19
CA SER A 14 -12.41 -13.95 -9.81
C SER A 14 -13.30 -14.83 -8.95
N GLN A 15 -12.77 -15.36 -7.85
CA GLN A 15 -13.46 -16.25 -6.91
C GLN A 15 -13.78 -15.55 -5.58
N ILE A 16 -13.54 -14.23 -5.49
CA ILE A 16 -13.79 -13.43 -4.29
C ILE A 16 -15.12 -12.70 -4.45
N SER A 17 -15.97 -12.77 -3.43
CA SER A 17 -17.18 -11.95 -3.32
C SER A 17 -16.98 -10.88 -2.24
N THR A 18 -17.43 -9.66 -2.52
CA THR A 18 -17.34 -8.54 -1.57
C THR A 18 -18.62 -8.43 -0.76
N LEU A 19 -18.48 -8.17 0.55
CA LEU A 19 -19.61 -7.87 1.42
C LEU A 19 -19.81 -6.36 1.43
N GLN A 20 -21.01 -5.90 1.05
CA GLN A 20 -21.41 -4.50 1.22
C GLN A 20 -21.81 -4.29 2.67
N LEU A 21 -21.16 -3.31 3.30
CA LEU A 21 -21.40 -2.94 4.69
C LEU A 21 -22.18 -1.62 4.71
N ASP A 22 -23.18 -1.52 5.58
CA ASP A 22 -23.97 -0.30 5.75
C ASP A 22 -23.12 0.87 6.25
N VAL A 23 -22.06 0.58 7.00
CA VAL A 23 -21.08 1.55 7.48
C VAL A 23 -19.73 1.27 6.81
N PRO A 24 -19.21 2.20 6.00
CA PRO A 24 -17.90 2.04 5.38
C PRO A 24 -16.78 2.13 6.41
N ILE A 25 -15.69 1.41 6.18
CA ILE A 25 -14.49 1.52 7.00
C ILE A 25 -13.58 2.56 6.40
N ALA A 26 -13.08 3.45 7.26
CA ALA A 26 -12.11 4.45 6.87
C ALA A 26 -10.87 3.77 6.27
N PRO A 27 -10.40 4.20 5.08
CA PRO A 27 -9.14 3.74 4.53
C PRO A 27 -7.98 4.05 5.48
N PHE A 28 -6.94 3.23 5.41
CA PHE A 28 -5.67 3.53 6.06
C PHE A 28 -4.66 4.00 5.01
N GLU A 29 -3.75 4.88 5.43
CA GLU A 29 -2.69 5.37 4.56
C GLU A 29 -1.53 4.37 4.53
N LEU A 30 -1.01 4.12 3.34
CA LEU A 30 0.24 3.40 3.11
C LEU A 30 1.33 4.42 2.79
N GLY A 31 2.48 4.26 3.40
CA GLY A 31 3.65 5.08 3.15
C GLY A 31 4.92 4.24 3.08
N VAL A 32 5.97 4.84 2.56
CA VAL A 32 7.32 4.28 2.62
C VAL A 32 8.04 4.89 3.81
N CYS A 33 8.81 4.08 4.53
CA CYS A 33 9.64 4.55 5.63
C CYS A 33 11.11 4.15 5.42
N ALA A 34 12.01 5.01 5.87
CA ALA A 34 13.44 4.73 5.93
C ALA A 34 14.02 5.34 7.22
N LEU A 35 15.11 4.76 7.71
CA LEU A 35 15.87 5.38 8.79
C LEU A 35 16.51 6.67 8.27
N LYS A 36 16.56 7.72 9.09
CA LYS A 36 17.20 9.00 8.71
C LYS A 36 18.61 8.82 8.12
N PRO A 37 19.52 8.00 8.70
CA PRO A 37 20.84 7.78 8.11
C PRO A 37 20.82 7.03 6.78
N ALA A 38 19.76 6.25 6.50
CA ALA A 38 19.63 5.55 5.23
C ALA A 38 19.32 6.50 4.08
N LEU A 39 18.68 7.65 4.35
CA LEU A 39 18.38 8.68 3.36
C LEU A 39 19.63 9.39 2.82
N GLU A 40 20.77 9.30 3.52
CA GLU A 40 22.06 9.82 3.05
C GLU A 40 22.69 8.92 1.96
N ARG A 41 22.23 7.67 1.82
CA ARG A 41 22.75 6.77 0.79
C ARG A 41 22.22 7.21 -0.58
N PRO A 42 23.07 7.47 -1.59
CA PRO A 42 22.64 8.05 -2.86
C PRO A 42 21.50 7.30 -3.56
N LEU A 43 21.53 5.96 -3.53
CA LEU A 43 20.46 5.14 -4.11
C LEU A 43 19.13 5.26 -3.35
N VAL A 44 19.18 5.32 -2.03
CA VAL A 44 17.97 5.47 -1.21
C VAL A 44 17.41 6.88 -1.39
N ARG A 45 18.27 7.90 -1.43
CA ARG A 45 17.88 9.28 -1.72
C ARG A 45 17.20 9.40 -3.07
N ALA A 46 17.82 8.87 -4.12
CA ALA A 46 17.26 8.89 -5.46
C ALA A 46 15.90 8.18 -5.54
N PHE A 47 15.74 7.05 -4.85
CA PHE A 47 14.43 6.39 -4.73
C PHE A 47 13.43 7.24 -3.95
N TRP A 48 13.87 7.88 -2.87
CA TRP A 48 13.02 8.71 -2.01
C TRP A 48 12.48 9.93 -2.75
N ASP A 49 13.31 10.58 -3.56
CA ASP A 49 12.93 11.75 -4.37
C ASP A 49 11.94 11.39 -5.51
N LEU A 50 11.75 10.09 -5.82
CA LEU A 50 10.70 9.63 -6.76
C LEU A 50 9.32 9.45 -6.11
N LEU A 51 9.25 9.52 -4.77
CA LEU A 51 8.00 9.36 -4.02
C LEU A 51 7.28 10.70 -3.79
N GLU A 52 7.92 11.84 -4.09
CA GLU A 52 7.31 13.18 -4.15
C GLU A 52 6.50 13.36 -5.44
#